data_AF-A0A9P7J013-F1
#
_entry.id   AF-A0A9P7J013-F1
#
_cell.length_a   1.000
_cell.length_b   1.000
_cell.length_c   1.000
_cell.angle_alpha   90.00
_cell.angle_beta   90.00
_cell.angle_gamma   90.00
#
_symmetry.space_group_name_H-M   'P 1'
#
loop_
_entity.id
_entity.type
_entity.pdbx_description
1 polymer ?
#
loop_
_entity_poly.entity_id
_entity_poly.type
_entity_poly.pdbx_seq_one_letter_code
_entity_poly.pdbx_strand_id
1 'polypeptide(L)' 'CEDCGGEEGFIRCLSCSGEHSWCSSCAVRAHQHNPFHNLQLWNGKFYQSTTLRDHRYIMHLGHGGNPCPN' A
#
# COMPACT_ATOMS: atom_id res chain seq x y z
N CYS A 1 2.43 -9.92 -7.25
CA CYS A 1 2.15 -9.44 -5.88
C CYS A 1 2.50 -10.57 -4.94
N GLU A 2 3.36 -10.33 -3.95
CA GLU A 2 3.82 -11.35 -3.02
C GLU A 2 2.69 -11.98 -2.20
N ASP A 3 1.69 -11.17 -1.82
CA ASP A 3 0.62 -11.63 -0.92
C ASP A 3 -0.49 -12.42 -1.63
N CYS A 4 -1.10 -11.86 -2.69
CA CYS A 4 -2.26 -12.49 -3.32
C CYS A 4 -1.95 -13.40 -4.52
N GLY A 5 -0.77 -13.29 -5.14
CA GLY A 5 -0.43 -14.00 -6.39
C GLY A 5 -1.30 -13.72 -7.63
N GLY A 6 -2.42 -13.01 -7.51
CA GLY A 6 -3.40 -12.80 -8.58
C GLY A 6 -3.20 -11.56 -9.44
N GLU A 7 -2.35 -10.62 -9.01
CA GLU A 7 -2.02 -9.40 -9.76
C GLU A 7 -0.51 -9.13 -9.69
N GLU A 8 0.02 -8.35 -10.64
CA GLU A 8 1.40 -7.90 -10.60
C GLU A 8 1.68 -6.99 -9.39
N GLY A 9 2.86 -7.17 -8.80
CA GLY A 9 3.30 -6.38 -7.65
C GLY A 9 4.18 -5.23 -8.11
N PHE A 10 3.60 -4.05 -8.29
CA PHE A 10 4.36 -2.87 -8.75
C PHE A 10 4.65 -1.86 -7.65
N ILE A 11 4.04 -2.03 -6.47
CA ILE A 11 4.24 -1.12 -5.34
C ILE A 11 5.26 -1.75 -4.41
N ARG A 12 6.33 -1.02 -4.13
CA ARG A 12 7.29 -1.36 -3.08
C ARG A 12 7.25 -0.32 -1.97
N CYS A 13 7.69 -0.72 -0.79
CA CYS A 13 7.87 0.18 0.33
C CYS A 13 9.35 0.33 0.66
N LEU A 14 9.82 1.56 0.84
CA LEU A 14 11.20 1.84 1.27
C LEU A 14 11.35 1.89 2.80
N SER A 15 10.23 1.86 3.52
CA SER A 15 10.19 1.91 4.99
C SER A 15 9.99 0.54 5.63
N CYS A 16 9.41 -0.43 4.91
CA CYS A 16 9.28 -1.81 5.39
C CYS A 16 10.64 -2.52 5.31
N SER A 17 10.87 -3.47 6.22
CA SER A 17 11.99 -4.40 6.12
C SER A 17 11.71 -5.45 5.04
N GLY A 18 12.74 -5.85 4.29
CA GLY A 18 12.62 -6.86 3.23
C GLY A 18 12.34 -6.27 1.84
N GLU A 19 12.52 -7.10 0.81
CA GLU A 19 12.24 -6.74 -0.58
C GLU A 19 10.85 -7.24 -0.98
N HIS A 20 9.83 -6.45 -0.66
CA HIS A 20 8.44 -6.79 -0.92
C HIS A 20 7.85 -6.03 -2.11
N SER A 21 6.92 -6.68 -2.82
CA SER A 21 6.18 -6.06 -3.92
C SER A 21 4.69 -6.43 -3.90
N TRP A 22 3.81 -5.42 -3.91
CA TRP A 22 2.37 -5.58 -3.77
C TRP A 22 1.60 -4.97 -4.94
N CYS A 23 0.42 -5.52 -5.24
CA CYS A 23 -0.59 -4.79 -6.01
C CYS A 23 -1.26 -3.71 -5.12
N SER A 24 -2.08 -2.84 -5.71
CA SER A 24 -2.71 -1.71 -4.98
C SER A 24 -3.49 -2.15 -3.74
N SER A 25 -4.35 -3.17 -3.86
CA SER A 25 -5.18 -3.63 -2.73
C SER A 25 -4.36 -4.27 -1.61
N CYS A 26 -3.33 -5.04 -1.96
CA CYS A 26 -2.43 -5.66 -0.99
C CYS A 26 -1.53 -4.62 -0.33
N ALA A 27 -1.07 -3.60 -1.06
CA ALA A 27 -0.32 -2.49 -0.49
C ALA A 27 -1.17 -1.74 0.56
N VAL A 28 -2.44 -1.45 0.26
CA VAL A 28 -3.34 -0.81 1.23
C VAL A 28 -3.51 -1.66 2.49
N ARG A 29 -3.79 -2.96 2.35
CA ARG A 29 -3.95 -3.87 3.49
C ARG A 29 -2.67 -3.98 4.33
N ALA A 30 -1.51 -4.14 3.69
CA ALA A 30 -0.23 -4.28 4.38
C ALA A 30 0.17 -3.03 5.18
N HIS A 31 -0.27 -1.83 4.75
CA HIS A 31 0.13 -0.56 5.33
C HIS A 31 -0.99 0.17 6.09
N GLN A 32 -2.14 -0.45 6.31
CA GLN A 32 -3.28 0.20 6.97
C GLN A 32 -2.94 0.79 8.36
N HIS A 33 -2.04 0.14 9.10
CA HIS A 33 -1.59 0.61 10.42
C HIS A 33 -0.34 1.50 10.35
N ASN A 34 0.29 1.62 9.19
CA ASN A 34 1.50 2.42 8.96
C ASN A 34 1.34 3.31 7.72
N PRO A 35 0.33 4.21 7.68
CA PRO A 35 -0.11 4.86 6.45
C PRO A 35 0.87 5.88 5.86
N PHE A 36 1.92 6.23 6.62
CA PHE A 36 2.93 7.23 6.25
C PHE A 36 4.25 6.61 5.78
N HIS A 37 4.30 5.30 5.57
CA HIS A 37 5.44 4.64 4.95
C HIS A 37 5.71 5.18 3.54
N ASN A 38 6.99 5.25 3.16
CA ASN A 38 7.40 5.73 1.85
C ASN A 38 7.17 4.65 0.80
N LEU A 39 6.18 4.84 -0.07
CA LEU A 39 5.84 3.91 -1.14
C LEU A 39 6.36 4.41 -2.49
N GLN A 40 6.66 3.45 -3.36
CA GLN A 40 6.96 3.73 -4.75
C GLN A 40 6.21 2.78 -5.67
N LEU A 41 5.72 3.30 -6.79
CA LEU A 41 5.09 2.53 -7.86
C LEU A 41 6.06 2.41 -9.05
N TRP A 42 6.20 1.20 -9.57
CA TRP A 42 6.85 0.98 -10.87
C TRP A 42 5.95 1.48 -12.00
N ASN A 43 6.40 2.49 -12.74
CA ASN A 43 5.64 3.07 -13.86
C ASN A 43 6.02 2.48 -15.24
N GLY A 44 6.78 1.39 -15.26
CA GLY A 44 7.33 0.80 -16.49
C GLY A 44 8.73 1.30 -16.87
N LYS A 45 9.23 2.36 -16.22
CA LYS A 45 10.58 2.91 -16.47
C LYS A 45 11.40 3.09 -15.20
N PHE A 46 10.80 3.62 -14.15
CA PHE A 46 11.43 3.85 -12.87
C PHE A 46 10.40 3.77 -11.73
N TYR A 47 10.91 3.69 -10.50
CA TYR A 47 10.09 3.79 -9.30
C TYR A 47 9.81 5.27 -8.99
N GLN A 48 8.54 5.65 -9.12
CA GLN A 48 8.07 6.99 -8.75
C GLN A 48 7.44 6.97 -7.36
N SER A 49 7.55 8.08 -6.63
CA SER A 49 6.88 8.23 -5.33
C SER A 49 5.36 8.07 -5.48
N THR A 50 4.74 7.38 -4.53
CA THR A 50 3.28 7.26 -4.44
C THR A 50 2.87 7.20 -2.97
N THR A 51 1.58 7.36 -2.72
CA THR A 51 0.98 7.30 -1.39
C THR A 51 -0.13 6.27 -1.36
N LEU A 52 -0.50 5.79 -0.17
CA LEU A 52 -1.67 4.93 -0.03
C LEU A 52 -2.95 5.59 -0.55
N ARG A 53 -3.06 6.92 -0.43
CA ARG A 53 -4.20 7.69 -0.95
C ARG A 53 -4.35 7.53 -2.46
N ASP A 54 -3.24 7.51 -3.21
CA ASP A 54 -3.23 7.29 -4.66
C ASP A 54 -3.78 5.89 -5.02
N HIS A 55 -3.67 4.94 -4.08
CA HIS A 55 -4.19 3.58 -4.17
C HIS A 55 -5.54 3.38 -3.47
N ARG A 56 -6.33 4.46 -3.34
CA ARG A 56 -7.70 4.46 -2.78
C ARG A 56 -7.80 4.11 -1.28
N TYR A 57 -6.71 4.27 -0.53
CA TYR A 57 -6.80 4.17 0.93
C TYR A 57 -7.54 5.36 1.53
N ILE A 58 -8.42 5.05 2.48
CA ILE A 58 -9.10 6.04 3.33
C ILE A 58 -8.58 5.84 4.75
N MET A 59 -8.05 6.92 5.33
CA MET A 59 -7.63 6.90 6.73
C MET A 59 -8.83 7.12 7.63
N HIS A 60 -9.23 6.09 8.38
CA HIS A 60 -10.25 6.21 9.41
C HIS A 60 -9.59 6.58 10.74
N LEU A 61 -10.01 7.71 11.33
CA LEU A 61 -9.39 8.27 12.56
C LEU A 61 -9.88 7.58 13.85
N GLY A 62 -10.89 6.71 13.76
CA GLY A 62 -11.48 5.97 14.87
C GLY A 62 -11.51 4.47 14.63
N HIS A 63 -12.11 3.71 15.54
CA HIS A 63 -12.37 2.27 15.41
C HIS A 63 -11.13 1.42 15.03
N GLY A 64 -9.95 1.82 15.49
CA GLY A 64 -8.69 1.14 15.16
C GLY A 64 -8.36 1.15 13.66
N GLY A 65 -8.81 2.16 12.92
CA GLY A 65 -8.61 2.27 11.48
C GLY A 65 -9.74 1.66 10.64
N ASN A 66 -10.81 1.15 11.27
CA ASN A 66 -11.98 0.63 10.55
C ASN A 66 -12.99 1.74 10.21
N PRO A 67 -13.81 1.55 9.16
CA PRO A 67 -14.96 2.40 8.91
C PRO A 67 -15.91 2.44 10.11
N CYS A 68 -16.58 3.58 10.32
CA CYS A 68 -17.65 3.67 11.31
C CYS A 68 -18.78 2.69 10.96
N PRO A 69 -19.38 2.00 11.96
CA PRO A 69 -20.61 1.26 11.72
C PRO A 69 -21.70 2.25 11.30
N ASN A 70 -22.43 1.92 10.22
CA ASN A 70 -23.62 2.67 9.81
C ASN A 70 -24.78 2.41 10.77
#